data_AF-A0A7C6B5P3-F1
#
_entry.id   AF-A0A7C6B5P3-F1
#
_cell.length_a   1.000
_cell.length_b   1.000
_cell.length_c   1.000
_cell.angle_alpha   90.00
_cell.angle_beta   90.00
_cell.angle_gamma   90.00
#
_symmetry.space_group_name_H-M   'P 1'
#
loop_
_entity.id
_entity.type
_entity.pdbx_description
1 polymer ?
#
loop_
_entity_poly.entity_id
_entity_poly.type
_entity_poly.pdbx_seq_one_letter_code
_entity_poly.pdbx_strand_id
1 'polypeptide(L)'
;MAVSAWSAIWFLPFVLPICIWVAWNDMKFMKIPNKAVMALGIVFLVVGLLVLPLPEYLSRLLQLVIVLLIGFILNMVGAIGAGDAKFAAAAAPFIARGDLRTILFLFAAVLLAAVATHRLARLVPAVRRLTPDWQSWERKDFPMGLALGGTLAFYLIAGALYGS
;
A
#
# COMPACT_ATOMS: atom_id res chain seq x y z
N MET A 1 -16.69 0.21 9.25
CA MET A 1 -15.22 0.39 9.43
C MET A 1 -14.99 1.65 10.24
N ALA A 2 -13.88 1.78 10.96
CA ALA A 2 -13.59 2.97 11.77
C ALA A 2 -13.15 4.17 10.92
N VAL A 3 -12.63 3.95 9.71
CA VAL A 3 -12.46 5.03 8.73
C VAL A 3 -13.83 5.53 8.28
N SER A 4 -13.97 6.86 8.18
CA SER A 4 -15.20 7.46 7.69
C SER A 4 -15.33 7.31 6.18
N ALA A 5 -16.55 7.10 5.69
CA ALA A 5 -16.79 7.01 4.24
C ALA A 5 -16.37 8.30 3.53
N TRP A 6 -16.59 9.45 4.17
CA TRP A 6 -16.15 10.76 3.69
C TRP A 6 -14.64 10.81 3.41
N SER A 7 -13.81 10.53 4.42
CA SER A 7 -12.35 10.58 4.24
C SER A 7 -11.86 9.58 3.19
N ALA A 8 -12.42 8.37 3.18
CA ALA A 8 -12.06 7.33 2.22
C ALA A 8 -12.36 7.75 0.76
N ILE A 9 -13.55 8.31 0.50
CA ILE A 9 -13.94 8.78 -0.84
C ILE A 9 -13.00 9.88 -1.34
N TRP A 10 -12.57 10.80 -0.47
CA TRP A 10 -11.66 11.87 -0.85
C TRP A 10 -10.22 11.39 -1.09
N PHE A 11 -9.75 10.39 -0.33
CA PHE A 11 -8.42 9.82 -0.55
C PHE A 11 -8.35 8.93 -1.80
N LEU A 12 -9.41 8.16 -2.06
CA LEU A 12 -9.43 7.12 -3.08
C LEU A 12 -8.99 7.56 -4.49
N PRO A 13 -9.46 8.68 -5.09
CA PRO A 13 -9.09 9.07 -6.45
C PRO A 13 -7.60 9.39 -6.59
N PHE A 14 -6.92 9.77 -5.51
CA PHE A 14 -5.49 10.09 -5.52
C PHE A 14 -4.63 8.88 -5.13
N VAL A 15 -5.06 8.10 -4.14
CA VAL A 15 -4.32 6.94 -3.64
C VAL A 15 -4.38 5.77 -4.60
N LEU A 16 -5.54 5.51 -5.22
CA LEU A 16 -5.72 4.35 -6.11
C LEU A 16 -4.74 4.35 -7.30
N PRO A 17 -4.55 5.46 -8.06
CA PRO A 17 -3.54 5.52 -9.11
C PRO A 17 -2.11 5.29 -8.58
N ILE A 18 -1.79 5.77 -7.38
CA ILE A 18 -0.45 5.57 -6.78
C ILE A 18 -0.24 4.10 -6.42
N CYS A 19 -1.25 3.44 -5.85
CA CYS A 19 -1.20 2.00 -5.56
C CYS A 19 -1.01 1.17 -6.83
N ILE A 20 -1.71 1.51 -7.92
CA ILE A 20 -1.54 0.85 -9.22
C ILE A 20 -0.12 1.08 -9.75
N TRP A 21 0.39 2.31 -9.66
CA TRP A 21 1.74 2.65 -10.09
C TRP A 21 2.81 1.89 -9.30
N VAL A 22 2.63 1.75 -7.99
CA VAL A 22 3.51 0.97 -7.11
C VAL A 22 3.49 -0.51 -7.49
N ALA A 23 2.30 -1.10 -7.60
CA ALA A 23 2.15 -2.49 -8.00
C ALA A 23 2.80 -2.76 -9.36
N TRP A 24 2.56 -1.89 -10.35
CA TRP A 24 3.15 -2.05 -11.68
C TRP A 24 4.68 -1.91 -11.68
N ASN A 25 5.24 -0.92 -10.97
CA ASN A 25 6.70 -0.76 -10.90
C ASN A 25 7.35 -1.92 -10.17
N ASP A 26 6.71 -2.43 -9.12
CA ASP A 26 7.29 -3.52 -8.36
C ASP A 26 7.23 -4.83 -9.15
N MET A 27 6.16 -5.06 -9.90
CA MET A 27 6.07 -6.19 -10.85
C MET A 27 7.12 -6.11 -11.96
N LYS A 28 7.32 -4.93 -12.55
CA LYS A 28 8.23 -4.74 -13.70
C LYS A 28 9.70 -4.66 -13.28
N PHE A 29 10.00 -3.84 -12.27
CA PHE A 29 11.37 -3.48 -11.87
C PHE A 29 11.77 -3.99 -10.49
N MET A 30 10.86 -4.63 -9.73
CA MET A 30 11.11 -5.11 -8.36
C MET A 30 11.59 -3.98 -7.44
N LYS A 31 10.98 -2.80 -7.62
CA LYS A 31 11.27 -1.56 -6.89
C LYS A 31 10.00 -0.78 -6.65
N ILE A 32 9.80 -0.35 -5.41
CA ILE A 32 8.83 0.68 -5.05
C ILE A 32 9.48 2.07 -5.24
N PRO A 33 8.97 2.93 -6.15
CA PRO A 33 9.58 4.24 -6.39
C PRO A 33 9.43 5.18 -5.19
N ASN A 34 10.52 5.83 -4.76
CA ASN A 34 10.44 6.87 -3.71
C ASN A 34 9.45 7.98 -4.06
N LYS A 35 9.30 8.30 -5.35
CA LYS A 35 8.30 9.26 -5.85
C LYS A 35 6.87 8.85 -5.50
N ALA A 36 6.55 7.56 -5.53
CA ALA A 36 5.23 7.06 -5.14
C ALA A 36 4.99 7.19 -3.63
N VAL A 37 6.01 6.86 -2.83
CA VAL A 37 5.97 7.03 -1.38
C VAL A 37 5.78 8.49 -0.99
N MET A 38 6.54 9.40 -1.62
CA MET A 38 6.39 10.84 -1.41
C MET A 38 5.01 11.33 -1.86
N ALA A 39 4.49 10.83 -2.98
CA ALA A 39 3.15 11.18 -3.44
C ALA A 39 2.07 10.77 -2.43
N LEU A 40 2.14 9.56 -1.86
CA LEU A 40 1.22 9.15 -0.77
C LEU A 40 1.32 10.09 0.44
N GLY A 41 2.53 10.44 0.86
CA GLY A 41 2.73 11.39 1.95
C GLY A 41 2.11 12.76 1.66
N ILE A 42 2.32 13.30 0.45
CA ILE A 42 1.75 14.58 0.03
C ILE A 42 0.23 14.51 -0.03
N VAL A 43 -0.34 13.43 -0.58
CA VAL A 43 -1.80 13.22 -0.60
C VAL A 43 -2.36 13.25 0.81
N PHE A 44 -1.72 12.58 1.77
CA PHE A 44 -2.19 12.62 3.15
C PHE A 44 -2.08 14.02 3.76
N LEU A 45 -0.97 14.73 3.54
CA LEU A 45 -0.76 16.08 4.09
C LEU A 45 -1.80 17.08 3.57
N VAL A 46 -2.12 17.01 2.28
CA VAL A 46 -3.04 17.96 1.64
C VAL A 46 -4.50 17.53 1.86
N VAL A 47 -4.87 16.31 1.46
CA VAL A 47 -6.26 15.86 1.53
C VAL A 47 -6.65 15.58 2.97
N GLY A 48 -5.76 14.99 3.77
CA GLY A 48 -6.03 14.68 5.18
C GLY A 48 -6.33 15.92 6.01
N LEU A 49 -5.63 17.04 5.75
CA LEU A 49 -5.89 18.32 6.40
C LEU A 49 -7.29 18.87 6.09
N LEU A 50 -7.83 18.57 4.90
CA LEU A 50 -9.15 19.03 4.47
C LEU A 50 -10.30 18.15 4.97
N VAL A 51 -10.05 16.85 5.19
CA VAL A 51 -11.12 15.86 5.40
C VAL A 51 -11.14 15.24 6.79
N LEU A 52 -10.10 15.43 7.60
CA LEU A 52 -10.00 14.89 8.95
C LEU A 52 -10.04 16.00 10.01
N PRO A 53 -10.65 15.74 11.19
CA PRO A 53 -10.49 16.61 12.35
C PRO A 53 -9.00 16.76 12.72
N LEU A 54 -8.58 17.97 13.10
CA LEU A 54 -7.17 18.29 13.38
C LEU A 54 -6.51 17.33 14.40
N PRO A 55 -7.16 16.93 15.52
CA PRO A 55 -6.56 15.97 16.45
C PRO A 55 -6.31 14.61 15.79
N GLU A 56 -7.25 14.12 14.99
CA GLU A 56 -7.11 12.85 14.28
C GLU A 56 -5.99 12.94 13.24
N TYR A 57 -5.97 14.00 12.43
CA TYR A 57 -4.94 14.27 11.43
C TYR A 57 -3.52 14.20 12.00
N LEU A 58 -3.24 14.92 13.10
CA LEU A 58 -1.94 14.89 13.78
C LEU A 58 -1.60 13.50 14.31
N SER A 59 -2.60 12.82 14.87
CA SER A 59 -2.46 11.44 15.37
C SER A 59 -2.13 10.43 14.26
N ARG A 60 -2.53 10.71 13.01
CA ARG A 60 -2.25 9.90 11.82
C ARG A 60 -0.87 10.20 11.24
N LEU A 61 -0.43 11.46 11.27
CA LEU A 61 0.97 11.81 10.97
C LEU A 61 1.95 11.12 11.93
N LEU A 62 1.60 11.03 13.22
CA LEU A 62 2.40 10.29 14.18
C LEU A 62 2.50 8.79 13.82
N GLN A 63 1.45 8.20 13.23
CA GLN A 63 1.50 6.79 12.77
C GLN A 63 2.55 6.60 11.67
N LEU A 64 2.68 7.55 10.73
CA LEU A 64 3.76 7.51 9.72
C LEU A 64 5.13 7.44 10.40
N VAL A 65 5.40 8.31 11.36
CA VAL A 65 6.68 8.34 12.06
C VAL A 65 6.94 7.02 12.79
N ILE A 66 5.95 6.52 13.54
CA ILE A 66 6.07 5.25 14.28
C ILE A 66 6.33 4.09 13.34
N VAL A 67 5.54 3.95 12.27
CA VAL A 67 5.68 2.85 11.30
C VAL A 67 7.00 2.97 10.53
N LEU A 68 7.49 4.19 10.25
CA LEU A 68 8.79 4.39 9.63
C LEU A 68 9.93 3.94 10.54
N LEU A 69 9.89 4.27 11.84
CA LEU A 69 10.90 3.83 12.81
C LEU A 69 10.91 2.30 12.94
N ILE A 70 9.73 1.68 13.07
CA ILE A 70 9.61 0.22 13.13
C ILE A 70 10.14 -0.41 11.85
N GLY A 71 9.70 0.09 10.68
CA GLY A 71 10.13 -0.39 9.37
C GLY A 71 11.63 -0.23 9.14
N PHE A 72 12.23 0.85 9.64
CA PHE A 72 13.67 1.08 9.59
C PHE A 72 14.44 0.03 10.42
N ILE A 73 14.01 -0.23 11.65
CA ILE A 73 14.61 -1.28 12.51
C ILE A 73 14.48 -2.66 11.84
N LEU A 74 13.29 -2.99 11.32
CA LEU A 74 13.07 -4.26 10.61
C LEU A 74 13.92 -4.39 9.35
N ASN A 75 14.17 -3.28 8.65
CA ASN A 75 15.06 -3.27 7.50
C ASN A 75 16.54 -3.48 7.91
N MET A 76 16.99 -2.88 9.02
CA MET A 76 18.37 -3.05 9.52
C MET A 76 18.69 -4.51 9.87
N VAL A 77 17.71 -5.27 10.35
CA VAL A 77 17.87 -6.71 10.66
C VAL A 77 17.58 -7.61 9.45
N GLY A 78 17.31 -7.04 8.28
CA GLY A 78 17.07 -7.78 7.03
C GLY A 78 15.69 -8.44 6.92
N ALA A 79 14.74 -8.12 7.80
CA ALA A 79 13.41 -8.74 7.82
C ALA A 79 12.48 -8.20 6.71
N ILE A 80 12.60 -6.93 6.33
CA ILE A 80 11.75 -6.26 5.34
C ILE A 80 12.60 -5.37 4.42
N GLY A 81 12.23 -5.27 3.13
CA GLY A 81 12.87 -4.38 2.18
C GLY A 81 12.69 -2.90 2.52
N ALA A 82 13.69 -2.07 2.22
CA ALA A 82 13.64 -0.63 2.52
C ALA A 82 12.49 0.10 1.77
N GLY A 83 12.14 -0.37 0.57
CA GLY A 83 11.01 0.16 -0.20
C GLY A 83 9.68 -0.15 0.49
N ASP A 84 9.48 -1.40 0.90
CA ASP A 84 8.27 -1.87 1.58
C ASP A 84 8.04 -1.14 2.90
N ALA A 85 9.10 -0.97 3.70
CA ALA A 85 9.07 -0.23 4.95
C ALA A 85 8.62 1.23 4.74
N LYS A 86 9.18 1.90 3.74
CA LYS A 86 8.83 3.29 3.40
C LYS A 86 7.39 3.41 2.91
N PHE A 87 6.95 2.48 2.07
CA PHE A 87 5.57 2.47 1.59
C PHE A 87 4.58 2.22 2.72
N ALA A 88 4.84 1.22 3.57
CA ALA A 88 4.00 0.93 4.73
C ALA A 88 3.89 2.14 5.66
N ALA A 89 4.98 2.87 5.88
CA ALA A 89 4.98 4.10 6.66
C ALA A 89 4.11 5.20 6.01
N ALA A 90 4.23 5.41 4.70
CA ALA A 90 3.41 6.39 3.97
C ALA A 90 1.94 5.98 3.86
N ALA A 91 1.64 4.68 3.90
CA ALA A 91 0.28 4.14 3.90
C ALA A 91 -0.39 4.22 5.27
N ALA A 92 0.39 4.18 6.37
CA ALA A 92 -0.13 4.13 7.74
C ALA A 92 -1.14 5.24 8.09
N PRO A 93 -0.93 6.52 7.72
CA PRO A 93 -1.88 7.59 8.01
C PRO A 93 -3.26 7.40 7.38
N PHE A 94 -3.38 6.62 6.31
CA PHE A 94 -4.67 6.39 5.66
C PHE A 94 -5.53 5.36 6.39
N ILE A 95 -4.93 4.59 7.32
CA ILE A 95 -5.61 3.48 8.01
C ILE A 95 -6.13 3.95 9.35
N ALA A 96 -7.42 3.75 9.61
CA ALA A 96 -8.01 4.08 10.90
C ALA A 96 -7.44 3.24 12.04
N ARG A 97 -7.17 3.85 13.21
CA ARG A 97 -6.59 3.12 14.36
C ARG A 97 -7.51 1.97 14.81
N GLY A 98 -8.82 2.19 14.76
CA GLY A 98 -9.83 1.18 15.07
C GLY A 98 -9.91 0.02 14.07
N ASP A 99 -9.30 0.17 12.88
CA ASP A 99 -9.31 -0.84 11.82
C ASP A 99 -8.03 -1.68 11.79
N LEU A 100 -7.19 -1.65 12.83
CA LEU A 100 -5.92 -2.40 12.84
C LEU A 100 -6.15 -3.93 12.64
N ARG A 101 -7.21 -4.47 13.22
CA ARG A 101 -7.55 -5.89 13.01
C ARG A 101 -8.02 -6.16 11.58
N THR A 102 -8.84 -5.25 11.04
CA THR A 102 -9.34 -5.30 9.65
C THR A 102 -8.19 -5.25 8.65
N ILE A 103 -7.23 -4.34 8.82
CA ILE A 103 -6.11 -4.19 7.89
C ILE A 103 -5.18 -5.42 7.93
N LEU A 104 -4.98 -6.05 9.09
CA LEU A 104 -4.16 -7.26 9.19
C LEU A 104 -4.80 -8.44 8.45
N PHE A 105 -6.10 -8.67 8.62
CA PHE A 105 -6.81 -9.71 7.88
C PHE A 105 -6.88 -9.41 6.38
N LEU A 106 -7.14 -8.15 6.02
CA LEU A 106 -7.15 -7.73 4.62
C LEU A 106 -5.77 -7.89 3.99
N PHE A 107 -4.70 -7.51 4.68
CA PHE A 107 -3.34 -7.69 4.20
C PHE A 107 -3.01 -9.17 3.98
N ALA A 108 -3.36 -10.05 4.93
CA ALA A 108 -3.14 -11.49 4.77
C ALA A 108 -3.91 -12.04 3.55
N ALA A 109 -5.18 -11.69 3.40
CA ALA A 109 -6.01 -12.12 2.27
C ALA A 109 -5.46 -11.61 0.93
N VAL A 110 -5.12 -10.32 0.86
CA VAL A 110 -4.56 -9.69 -0.34
C VAL A 110 -3.19 -10.25 -0.67
N LEU A 111 -2.34 -10.54 0.31
CA LEU A 111 -1.03 -11.15 0.09
C LEU A 111 -1.17 -12.54 -0.54
N LEU A 112 -2.05 -13.38 0.01
CA LEU A 112 -2.31 -14.71 -0.54
C LEU A 112 -2.87 -14.63 -1.96
N ALA A 113 -3.85 -13.74 -2.19
CA ALA A 113 -4.41 -13.50 -3.51
C ALA A 113 -3.34 -13.00 -4.50
N ALA A 114 -2.52 -12.01 -4.09
CA ALA A 114 -1.47 -11.43 -4.92
C ALA A 114 -0.40 -12.45 -5.28
N VAL A 115 0.03 -13.31 -4.34
CA VAL A 115 0.94 -14.42 -4.61
C VAL A 115 0.31 -15.41 -5.58
N ALA A 116 -0.93 -15.85 -5.34
CA ALA A 116 -1.61 -16.79 -6.22
C ALA A 116 -1.76 -16.23 -7.64
N THR A 117 -2.27 -14.99 -7.77
CA THR A 117 -2.43 -14.31 -9.06
C THR A 117 -1.09 -14.11 -9.76
N HIS A 118 -0.03 -13.69 -9.05
CA HIS A 118 1.31 -13.55 -9.63
C HIS A 118 1.83 -14.87 -10.21
N ARG A 119 1.76 -15.93 -9.40
CA ARG A 119 2.28 -17.26 -9.79
C ARG A 119 1.49 -17.84 -10.94
N LEU A 120 0.16 -17.71 -10.94
CA LEU A 120 -0.70 -18.15 -12.04
C LEU A 120 -0.44 -17.33 -13.31
N ALA A 121 -0.33 -16.01 -13.21
CA ALA A 121 -0.06 -15.14 -14.35
C ALA A 121 1.28 -15.46 -15.02
N ARG A 122 2.31 -15.80 -14.22
CA ARG A 122 3.62 -16.25 -14.72
C ARG A 122 3.54 -17.51 -15.59
N LEU A 123 2.58 -18.40 -15.34
CA LEU A 123 2.38 -19.63 -16.11
C LEU A 123 1.68 -19.40 -17.46
N VAL A 124 1.05 -18.23 -17.67
CA VAL A 124 0.30 -17.93 -18.89
C VAL A 124 1.23 -17.38 -19.98
N PRO A 125 1.43 -18.08 -21.12
CA PRO A 125 2.37 -17.65 -22.15
C PRO A 125 2.02 -16.29 -22.77
N ALA A 126 0.73 -15.96 -22.89
CA ALA A 126 0.29 -14.67 -23.40
C ALA A 126 0.72 -13.51 -22.49
N VAL A 127 0.62 -13.68 -21.16
CA VAL A 127 1.06 -12.66 -20.19
C VAL A 127 2.58 -12.48 -20.28
N ARG A 128 3.34 -13.58 -20.32
CA ARG A 128 4.81 -13.55 -20.46
C ARG A 128 5.27 -12.84 -21.74
N ARG A 129 4.57 -13.05 -22.86
CA ARG A 129 4.86 -12.36 -24.13
C ARG A 129 4.54 -10.86 -24.09
N LEU A 130 3.51 -10.46 -23.36
CA LEU A 130 3.13 -9.04 -23.20
C LEU A 130 4.01 -8.31 -22.17
N THR A 131 4.71 -9.05 -21.31
CA THR A 131 5.54 -8.51 -20.22
C THR A 131 6.92 -9.16 -20.18
N PRO A 132 7.66 -9.20 -21.31
CA PRO A 132 8.90 -9.96 -21.41
C PRO A 132 10.03 -9.37 -20.56
N ASP A 133 9.96 -8.08 -20.25
CA ASP A 133 10.97 -7.31 -19.53
C ASP A 133 10.70 -7.20 -18.02
N TRP A 134 9.67 -7.87 -17.50
CA TRP A 134 9.31 -7.81 -16.09
C TRP A 134 10.19 -8.72 -15.24
N GLN A 135 10.90 -8.13 -14.29
CA GLN A 135 11.86 -8.81 -13.41
C GLN A 135 11.22 -9.77 -12.41
N SER A 136 9.98 -9.49 -11.98
CA SER A 136 9.28 -10.34 -11.01
C SER A 136 9.00 -11.74 -11.53
N TRP A 137 9.10 -11.96 -12.84
CA TRP A 137 9.01 -13.29 -13.43
C TRP A 137 10.27 -14.12 -13.32
N GLU A 138 11.43 -13.54 -13.03
CA GLU A 138 12.69 -14.28 -12.98
C GLU A 138 13.24 -14.37 -11.55
N ARG A 139 12.93 -13.37 -10.71
CA ARG A 139 13.38 -13.34 -9.31
C ARG A 139 12.61 -14.35 -8.44
N LYS A 140 13.30 -14.83 -7.40
CA LYS A 140 12.71 -15.69 -6.36
C LYS A 140 11.81 -14.89 -5.42
N ASP A 141 12.22 -13.65 -5.14
CA ASP A 141 11.52 -12.71 -4.28
C ASP A 141 10.15 -12.34 -4.86
N PHE A 142 9.20 -12.00 -3.99
CA PHE A 142 7.87 -11.59 -4.37
C PHE A 142 7.77 -10.05 -4.41
N PRO A 143 7.13 -9.45 -5.44
CA PRO A 143 6.89 -8.01 -5.50
C PRO A 143 5.84 -7.57 -4.47
N MET A 144 6.29 -7.23 -3.26
CA MET A 144 5.46 -6.82 -2.13
C MET A 144 4.60 -5.58 -2.41
N GLY A 145 5.01 -4.71 -3.33
CA GLY A 145 4.23 -3.55 -3.78
C GLY A 145 2.87 -3.93 -4.38
N LEU A 146 2.74 -5.12 -4.97
CA LEU A 146 1.45 -5.65 -5.43
C LEU A 146 0.50 -5.88 -4.25
N ALA A 147 1.00 -6.50 -3.18
CA ALA A 147 0.21 -6.77 -1.98
C ALA A 147 -0.05 -5.50 -1.17
N LEU A 148 0.98 -4.71 -0.87
CA LEU A 148 0.87 -3.48 -0.08
C LEU A 148 -0.02 -2.44 -0.75
N GLY A 149 0.17 -2.19 -2.05
CA GLY A 149 -0.66 -1.28 -2.83
C GLY A 149 -2.10 -1.78 -2.93
N GLY A 150 -2.28 -3.09 -3.18
CA GLY A 150 -3.60 -3.72 -3.21
C GLY A 150 -4.33 -3.60 -1.87
N THR A 151 -3.66 -3.83 -0.75
CA THR A 151 -4.27 -3.73 0.59
C THR A 151 -4.74 -2.31 0.88
N LEU A 152 -3.91 -1.29 0.61
CA LEU A 152 -4.32 0.11 0.82
C LEU A 152 -5.49 0.49 -0.09
N ALA A 153 -5.45 0.08 -1.36
CA ALA A 153 -6.52 0.34 -2.31
C ALA A 153 -7.84 -0.32 -1.87
N PHE A 154 -7.83 -1.61 -1.54
CA PHE A 154 -9.03 -2.31 -1.08
C PHE A 154 -9.53 -1.80 0.26
N TYR A 155 -8.63 -1.38 1.15
CA TYR A 155 -9.02 -0.76 2.42
C TYR A 155 -9.81 0.54 2.18
N LEU A 156 -9.33 1.42 1.30
CA LEU A 156 -10.03 2.67 0.99
C LEU A 156 -11.31 2.43 0.18
N ILE A 157 -11.35 1.45 -0.72
CA ILE A 157 -12.58 1.05 -1.41
C ILE A 157 -13.62 0.56 -0.39
N ALA A 158 -13.22 -0.34 0.51
CA ALA A 158 -14.11 -0.82 1.58
C ALA A 158 -14.54 0.31 2.51
N GLY A 159 -13.63 1.25 2.84
CA GLY A 159 -13.95 2.44 3.62
C GLY A 159 -14.95 3.36 2.92
N ALA A 160 -14.84 3.54 1.60
CA ALA A 160 -15.78 4.35 0.83
C ALA A 160 -17.18 3.71 0.77
N LEU A 161 -17.27 2.37 0.79
CA LEU A 161 -18.54 1.63 0.72
C LEU A 161 -19.18 1.36 2.10
N TYR A 162 -18.37 1.16 3.15
CA TYR A 162 -18.78 0.62 4.45
C TYR A 162 -18.19 1.40 5.65
N GLY A 163 -17.64 2.59 5.41
CA GLY A 163 -17.13 3.49 6.44
C GLY A 163 -18.23 4.02 7.35
N SER A 164 -17.85 4.47 8.55
CA SER A 164 -18.75 5.12 9.51
C SER A 164 -19.24 6.49 9.04
#